data_AF-A0A952DVY7-F1
#
_entry.id   AF-A0A952DVY7-F1
#
_cell.length_a   1.000
_cell.length_b   1.000
_cell.length_c   1.000
_cell.angle_alpha   90.00
_cell.angle_beta   90.00
_cell.angle_gamma   90.00
#
_symmetry.space_group_name_H-M   'P 1'
#
loop_
_entity.id
_entity.type
_entity.pdbx_description
1 polymer ?
#
loop_
_entity_poly.entity_id
_entity_poly.type
_entity_poly.pdbx_seq_one_letter_code
_entity_poly.pdbx_strand_id
1 'polypeptide(L)'
;MKFQVSKIPHINAAKHLAGLINKALAEANNMVLLSLAGGSAVDVYNEADALLDDSLNYSNLLVVMGDERWNIDPMHKDSDWLHFTQTSLYNFFATHNAKLINTLHGTNHKSEAAELDQLF
;
A
#
# COMPACT_ATOMS: atom_id res chain seq x y z
N MET A 1 -15.00 -18.23 0.38
CA MET A 1 -13.79 -17.96 -0.40
C MET A 1 -14.16 -17.98 -1.89
N LYS A 2 -13.80 -16.95 -2.66
CA LYS A 2 -14.06 -16.88 -4.11
C LYS A 2 -12.74 -17.07 -4.84
N PHE A 3 -12.65 -18.08 -5.70
CA PHE A 3 -11.45 -18.35 -6.49
C PHE A 3 -11.57 -17.70 -7.87
N GLN A 4 -10.49 -17.10 -8.34
CA GLN A 4 -10.37 -16.56 -9.69
C GLN A 4 -9.06 -17.04 -10.31
N VAL A 5 -9.14 -17.50 -11.56
CA VAL A 5 -7.99 -17.96 -12.35
C VAL A 5 -7.79 -17.00 -13.52
N SER A 6 -6.56 -16.56 -13.75
CA SER A 6 -6.22 -15.61 -14.82
C SER A 6 -4.96 -16.03 -15.55
N LYS A 7 -4.91 -15.76 -16.85
CA LYS A 7 -3.67 -15.84 -17.65
C LYS A 7 -2.76 -14.63 -17.44
N ILE A 8 -3.31 -13.52 -16.92
CA ILE A 8 -2.60 -12.27 -16.62
C ILE A 8 -2.96 -11.85 -15.19
N PRO A 9 -2.43 -12.54 -14.17
CA PRO A 9 -2.91 -12.41 -12.80
C PRO A 9 -2.65 -11.03 -12.19
N HIS A 10 -1.51 -10.41 -12.47
CA HIS A 10 -1.15 -9.09 -11.91
C HIS A 10 -2.10 -7.97 -12.37
N ILE A 11 -2.43 -7.89 -13.67
CA ILE A 11 -3.39 -6.88 -14.19
C ILE A 11 -4.79 -7.07 -13.58
N ASN A 12 -5.26 -8.32 -13.46
CA ASN A 12 -6.58 -8.56 -12.88
C ASN A 12 -6.59 -8.27 -11.37
N ALA A 13 -5.51 -8.58 -10.67
CA ALA A 13 -5.34 -8.19 -9.27
C ALA A 13 -5.28 -6.66 -9.13
N ALA A 14 -4.64 -5.94 -10.06
CA ALA A 14 -4.55 -4.48 -10.05
C ALA A 14 -5.91 -3.83 -10.24
N LYS A 15 -6.71 -4.31 -11.21
CA LYS A 15 -8.11 -3.90 -11.40
C LYS A 15 -8.95 -4.15 -10.16
N HIS A 16 -8.74 -5.29 -9.50
CA HIS A 16 -9.48 -5.61 -8.28
C HIS A 16 -9.07 -4.68 -7.13
N LEU A 17 -7.78 -4.47 -6.93
CA LEU A 17 -7.22 -3.57 -5.92
C LEU A 17 -7.72 -2.14 -6.11
N ALA A 18 -7.58 -1.57 -7.31
CA ALA A 18 -8.05 -0.22 -7.62
C ALA A 18 -9.56 -0.08 -7.41
N GLY A 19 -10.36 -1.08 -7.83
CA GLY A 19 -11.80 -1.10 -7.58
C GLY A 19 -12.16 -1.11 -6.08
N LEU A 20 -11.39 -1.81 -5.25
CA LEU A 20 -11.58 -1.81 -3.80
C LEU A 20 -11.20 -0.47 -3.18
N ILE A 21 -10.09 0.14 -3.59
CA ILE A 21 -9.64 1.46 -3.10
C ILE A 21 -10.66 2.53 -3.48
N ASN A 22 -11.05 2.60 -4.76
CA ASN A 22 -12.00 3.59 -5.25
C ASN A 22 -13.34 3.48 -4.50
N LYS A 23 -13.83 2.25 -4.32
CA LYS A 23 -15.06 2.02 -3.57
C LYS A 23 -14.91 2.44 -2.10
N ALA A 24 -13.83 2.01 -1.45
CA ALA A 24 -13.60 2.32 -0.03
C ALA A 24 -13.51 3.83 0.21
N LEU A 25 -12.80 4.57 -0.64
CA LEU A 25 -12.66 6.02 -0.54
C LEU A 25 -13.94 6.79 -0.91
N ALA A 26 -14.70 6.31 -1.89
CA ALA A 26 -15.99 6.92 -2.25
C ALA A 26 -17.05 6.74 -1.14
N GLU A 27 -17.00 5.64 -0.40
CA GLU A 27 -17.91 5.33 0.71
C GLU A 27 -17.37 5.79 2.08
N ALA A 28 -16.13 6.30 2.14
CA ALA A 28 -15.44 6.59 3.39
C ALA A 28 -16.01 7.84 4.09
N ASN A 29 -16.62 7.62 5.25
CA ASN A 29 -16.82 8.67 6.26
C ASN A 29 -15.63 8.78 7.23
N ASN A 30 -14.73 7.79 7.23
CA ASN A 30 -13.59 7.63 8.15
C ASN A 30 -12.31 7.23 7.37
N MET A 31 -11.21 6.97 8.08
CA MET A 31 -9.96 6.49 7.49
C MET A 31 -10.09 5.09 6.85
N VAL A 32 -9.38 4.87 5.75
CA VAL A 32 -9.24 3.59 5.05
C VAL A 32 -7.81 3.10 5.23
N LEU A 33 -7.64 1.86 5.72
CA LEU A 33 -6.32 1.24 5.85
C LEU A 33 -6.07 0.27 4.69
N LEU A 34 -4.97 0.49 3.97
CA LEU A 34 -4.41 -0.41 2.98
C LEU A 34 -3.15 -1.07 3.56
N SER A 35 -3.23 -2.37 3.81
CA SER A 35 -2.07 -3.19 4.18
C SER A 35 -1.50 -3.87 2.94
N LEU A 36 -0.25 -3.55 2.62
CA LEU A 36 0.47 -4.06 1.46
C LEU A 36 1.22 -5.36 1.79
N ALA A 37 1.47 -6.15 0.76
CA ALA A 37 2.34 -7.33 0.82
C ALA A 37 3.59 -7.11 -0.04
N GLY A 38 4.68 -7.81 0.32
CA GLY A 38 5.92 -7.82 -0.43
C GLY A 38 5.96 -8.77 -1.63
N GLY A 39 7.17 -9.03 -2.13
CA GLY A 39 7.42 -9.99 -3.20
C GLY A 39 6.78 -9.62 -4.54
N SER A 40 6.13 -10.57 -5.22
CA SER A 40 5.56 -10.34 -6.56
C SER A 40 4.33 -9.43 -6.58
N ALA A 41 3.86 -8.95 -5.43
CA ALA A 41 2.79 -7.96 -5.36
C ALA A 41 3.21 -6.60 -5.99
N VAL A 42 4.52 -6.33 -6.08
CA VAL A 42 5.08 -5.15 -6.77
C VAL A 42 4.57 -5.02 -8.20
N ASP A 43 4.43 -6.14 -8.93
CA ASP A 43 3.89 -6.16 -10.29
C ASP A 43 2.42 -5.69 -10.33
N VAL A 44 1.66 -5.93 -9.27
CA VAL A 44 0.27 -5.44 -9.15
C VAL A 44 0.25 -3.93 -8.95
N TYR A 45 1.16 -3.42 -8.11
CA TYR A 45 1.22 -1.99 -7.80
C TYR A 45 1.60 -1.16 -9.02
N ASN A 46 2.52 -1.64 -9.86
CA ASN A 46 2.90 -0.94 -11.09
C ASN A 46 1.77 -0.81 -12.13
N GLU A 47 0.73 -1.64 -12.01
CA GLU A 47 -0.42 -1.64 -12.94
C GLU A 47 -1.66 -0.92 -12.37
N ALA A 48 -1.65 -0.60 -11.08
CA ALA A 48 -2.84 -0.15 -10.37
C ALA A 48 -3.09 1.37 -10.49
N ASP A 49 -2.06 2.18 -10.67
CA ASP A 49 -2.16 3.65 -10.65
C ASP A 49 -3.11 4.19 -11.73
N ALA A 50 -2.97 3.71 -12.97
CA ALA A 50 -3.79 4.12 -14.11
C ALA A 50 -5.28 3.72 -13.99
N LEU A 51 -5.64 2.97 -12.95
CA LEU A 51 -6.98 2.45 -12.70
C LEU A 51 -7.66 3.15 -11.50
N LEU A 52 -6.92 4.00 -10.79
CA LEU A 52 -7.44 4.77 -9.67
C LEU A 52 -8.23 5.99 -10.15
N ASP A 53 -9.19 6.42 -9.33
CA ASP A 53 -9.98 7.62 -9.59
C ASP A 53 -9.31 8.82 -8.90
N ASP A 54 -8.69 9.69 -9.70
CA ASP A 54 -7.97 10.90 -9.26
C ASP A 54 -8.89 11.94 -8.59
N SER A 55 -10.22 11.83 -8.74
CA SER A 55 -11.17 12.76 -8.13
C SER A 55 -11.45 12.48 -6.65
N LEU A 56 -11.02 11.33 -6.14
CA LEU A 56 -11.26 10.89 -4.77
C LEU A 56 -10.32 11.57 -3.76
N ASN A 57 -10.78 11.69 -2.51
CA ASN A 57 -9.98 12.25 -1.43
C ASN A 57 -9.10 11.18 -0.76
N TYR A 58 -7.83 11.08 -1.20
CA TYR A 58 -6.87 10.14 -0.64
C TYR A 58 -6.30 10.54 0.73
N SER A 59 -6.60 11.72 1.27
CA SER A 59 -6.12 12.09 2.63
C SER A 59 -6.65 11.19 3.76
N ASN A 60 -7.72 10.44 3.48
CA ASN A 60 -8.26 9.41 4.38
C ASN A 60 -7.57 8.04 4.22
N LEU A 61 -6.70 7.86 3.23
CA LEU A 61 -6.00 6.61 2.99
C LEU A 61 -4.74 6.52 3.85
N LEU A 62 -4.66 5.48 4.69
CA LEU A 62 -3.45 5.02 5.37
C LEU A 62 -2.88 3.85 4.59
N VAL A 63 -1.59 3.90 4.27
CA VAL A 63 -0.88 2.82 3.58
C VAL A 63 0.24 2.32 4.47
N VAL A 64 0.24 1.02 4.76
CA VAL A 64 1.25 0.34 5.58
C VAL A 64 1.74 -0.91 4.84
N MET A 65 2.96 -1.36 5.12
CA MET A 65 3.35 -2.73 4.83
C MET A 65 2.82 -3.67 5.92
N GLY A 66 2.20 -4.78 5.53
CA GLY A 66 1.66 -5.78 6.47
C GLY A 66 2.75 -6.61 7.14
N ASP A 67 3.87 -6.80 6.43
CA ASP A 67 5.10 -7.42 6.92
C ASP A 67 6.31 -6.83 6.20
N GLU A 68 7.51 -7.00 6.77
CA GLU A 68 8.78 -6.59 6.16
C GLU A 68 9.97 -7.24 6.91
N ARG A 69 11.13 -7.26 6.26
CA ARG A 69 12.38 -7.82 6.76
C ARG A 69 13.02 -6.86 7.76
N TRP A 70 12.87 -7.18 9.04
CA TRP A 70 13.34 -6.37 10.16
C TRP A 70 14.86 -6.45 10.44
N ASN A 71 15.55 -7.46 9.94
CA ASN A 71 16.96 -7.74 10.23
C ASN A 71 17.92 -7.22 9.15
N ILE A 72 17.44 -6.38 8.23
CA ILE A 72 18.22 -5.80 7.16
C ILE A 72 18.09 -4.27 7.20
N ASP A 73 19.04 -3.59 6.54
CA ASP A 73 18.94 -2.15 6.28
C ASP A 73 17.60 -1.85 5.57
N PRO A 74 16.81 -0.85 6.00
CA PRO A 74 15.59 -0.44 5.28
C PRO A 74 15.82 -0.06 3.81
N MET A 75 17.05 0.32 3.44
CA MET A 75 17.47 0.59 2.07
C MET A 75 18.10 -0.64 1.38
N HIS A 76 18.09 -1.79 2.04
CA HIS A 76 18.56 -3.04 1.44
C HIS A 76 17.66 -3.42 0.28
N LYS A 77 18.25 -4.00 -0.77
CA LYS A 77 17.55 -4.51 -1.98
C LYS A 77 16.45 -5.55 -1.71
N ASP A 78 16.38 -6.05 -0.48
CA ASP A 78 15.40 -7.04 -0.07
C ASP A 78 14.24 -6.37 0.69
N SER A 79 14.30 -5.08 1.01
CA SER A 79 13.17 -4.38 1.64
C SER A 79 11.97 -4.32 0.69
N ASP A 80 10.84 -4.87 1.15
CA ASP A 80 9.57 -4.80 0.46
C ASP A 80 9.01 -3.37 0.44
N TRP A 81 9.25 -2.57 1.49
CA TRP A 81 8.98 -1.13 1.51
C TRP A 81 9.78 -0.41 0.44
N LEU A 82 11.10 -0.66 0.34
CA LEU A 82 11.92 -0.07 -0.71
C LEU A 82 11.38 -0.41 -2.10
N HIS A 83 11.00 -1.66 -2.34
CA HIS A 83 10.37 -2.04 -3.61
C HIS A 83 9.06 -1.31 -3.86
N PHE A 84 8.20 -1.16 -2.86
CA PHE A 84 6.96 -0.41 -2.99
C PHE A 84 7.22 1.07 -3.32
N THR A 85 8.20 1.72 -2.69
CA THR A 85 8.54 3.14 -2.95
C THR A 85 8.96 3.43 -4.39
N GLN A 86 9.36 2.39 -5.13
CA GLN A 86 9.78 2.48 -6.53
C GLN A 86 8.61 2.28 -7.52
N THR A 87 7.40 2.00 -7.03
CA THR A 87 6.24 1.75 -7.88
C THR A 87 5.52 3.03 -8.31
N SER A 88 4.80 2.96 -9.43
CA SER A 88 3.93 4.05 -9.86
C SER A 88 2.82 4.36 -8.85
N LEU A 89 2.27 3.33 -8.20
CA LEU A 89 1.25 3.45 -7.16
C LEU A 89 1.74 4.23 -5.92
N TYR A 90 2.99 4.02 -5.49
CA TYR A 90 3.56 4.83 -4.41
C TYR A 90 3.59 6.32 -4.77
N ASN A 91 4.06 6.64 -5.97
CA ASN A 91 4.12 8.03 -6.44
C ASN A 91 2.73 8.64 -6.53
N PHE A 92 1.75 7.89 -7.02
CA PHE A 92 0.36 8.29 -7.05
C PHE A 92 -0.17 8.65 -5.65
N PHE A 93 0.02 7.77 -4.67
CA PHE A 93 -0.44 8.02 -3.30
C PHE A 93 0.28 9.22 -2.66
N ALA A 94 1.58 9.37 -2.90
CA ALA A 94 2.36 10.50 -2.40
C ALA A 94 1.87 11.84 -2.95
N THR A 95 1.49 11.90 -4.23
CA THR A 95 0.97 13.13 -4.86
C THR A 95 -0.47 13.45 -4.46
N HIS A 96 -1.24 12.45 -4.01
CA HIS A 96 -2.64 12.63 -3.60
C HIS A 96 -2.84 12.75 -2.07
N ASN A 97 -1.76 12.99 -1.32
CA ASN A 97 -1.79 13.19 0.15
C ASN A 97 -2.27 11.97 0.96
N ALA A 98 -2.13 10.75 0.43
CA ALA A 98 -2.29 9.56 1.26
C ALA A 98 -1.22 9.53 2.36
N LYS A 99 -1.55 9.00 3.53
CA LYS A 99 -0.57 8.82 4.61
C LYS A 99 0.20 7.53 4.40
N LEU A 100 1.43 7.66 3.90
CA LEU A 100 2.36 6.56 3.66
C LEU A 100 3.15 6.31 4.94
N ILE A 101 2.80 5.25 5.66
CA ILE A 101 3.41 4.91 6.94
C ILE A 101 4.45 3.84 6.66
N ASN A 102 5.71 4.25 6.66
CA ASN A 102 6.81 3.32 6.58
C ASN A 102 7.04 2.74 7.96
N THR A 103 6.59 1.50 8.14
CA THR A 103 6.57 0.82 9.42
C THR A 103 7.93 0.33 9.91
N LEU A 104 9.05 0.65 9.25
CA LEU A 104 10.39 0.15 9.62
C LEU A 104 11.53 1.18 9.58
N HIS A 105 11.23 2.41 9.98
CA HIS A 105 12.27 3.35 10.41
C HIS A 105 12.81 3.07 11.81
N GLY A 106 12.08 2.27 12.60
CA GLY A 106 12.26 2.18 14.02
C GLY A 106 13.45 1.32 14.37
N THR A 107 14.21 1.79 15.35
CA THR A 107 15.25 0.98 15.99
C THR A 107 14.67 -0.21 16.78
N ASN A 108 13.34 -0.25 17.04
CA ASN A 108 12.62 -1.39 17.63
C ASN A 108 11.07 -1.31 17.48
N HIS A 109 10.39 -2.44 17.70
CA HIS A 109 8.92 -2.61 17.63
C HIS A 109 8.09 -1.67 18.52
N LYS A 110 8.63 -1.20 19.65
CA LYS A 110 7.85 -0.43 20.62
C LYS A 110 7.65 1.02 20.18
N SER A 111 8.66 1.61 19.52
CA SER A 111 8.53 2.95 18.95
C SER A 111 7.59 2.96 17.74
N GLU A 112 7.67 1.94 16.88
CA GLU A 112 6.83 1.84 15.69
C GLU A 112 5.37 1.60 16.05
N ALA A 113 5.11 0.72 17.03
CA ALA A 113 3.76 0.49 17.54
C ALA A 113 3.16 1.77 18.14
N ALA A 114 3.97 2.59 18.83
CA ALA A 114 3.51 3.86 19.41
C ALA A 114 3.20 4.93 18.35
N GLU A 115 3.85 4.90 17.19
CA GLU A 115 3.51 5.77 16.05
C GLU A 115 2.22 5.31 15.36
N LEU A 116 2.03 4.00 15.20
CA LEU A 116 0.79 3.43 14.67
C LEU A 116 -0.41 3.66 15.60
N ASP A 117 -0.22 3.56 16.91
CA ASP A 117 -1.27 3.82 17.91
C ASP A 117 -1.75 5.28 17.89
N GLN A 118 -0.96 6.23 17.37
CA GLN A 118 -1.37 7.63 17.23
C GLN A 118 -2.20 7.89 15.96
N LEU A 119 -2.27 6.92 15.05
CA LEU A 119 -2.99 7.03 13.79
C LEU A 119 -4.43 6.51 13.86
N PHE A 120 -4.81 5.86 14.97
CA PHE A 120 -6.13 5.29 15.26
C PHE A 120 -6.70 5.83 16.57
#